data_AF-B4DZN5-F1
#
_entry.id   AF-B4DZN5-F1
#
_cell.length_a   1.000
_cell.length_b   1.000
_cell.length_c   1.000
_cell.angle_alpha   90.00
_cell.angle_beta   90.00
_cell.angle_gamma   90.00
#
_symmetry.space_group_name_H-M   'P 1'
#
loop_
_entity.id
_entity.type
_entity.pdbx_description
1 polymer ?
#
loop_
_entity_poly.entity_id
_entity_poly.type
_entity_poly.pdbx_seq_one_letter_code
_entity_poly.pdbx_strand_id
1 'polypeptide(L)'
;MKNWDSLDEHGVCTADKDCEDAYRVCQILDIPFHQVSYVKEYWNDVFSDFLNEYEKGRTPNPDIVCNKHIKFSCFFHYAVDNLGADAIATGHYARTSLEDEEVFEQKHVKKPEGLFRNRFEVRNARFPRMP
;
A
#
# COMPACT_ATOMS: atom_id res chain seq x y z
N MET A 1 7.56 -5.13 -8.88
CA MET A 1 7.82 -5.93 -7.68
C MET A 1 6.72 -6.99 -7.56
N LYS A 2 7.06 -8.25 -7.29
CA LYS A 2 6.10 -9.30 -6.95
C LYS A 2 6.19 -9.56 -5.45
N ASN A 3 5.18 -9.13 -4.69
CA ASN A 3 5.20 -9.19 -3.23
C ASN A 3 4.30 -10.29 -2.65
N TRP A 4 3.49 -10.93 -3.50
CA TRP A 4 2.59 -12.03 -3.13
C TRP A 4 2.69 -13.12 -4.17
N ASP A 5 2.61 -14.38 -3.74
CA ASP A 5 2.55 -15.51 -4.65
C ASP A 5 1.15 -16.11 -4.64
N SER A 6 0.50 -16.08 -5.80
CA SER A 6 -0.89 -16.52 -5.97
C SER A 6 -0.99 -17.99 -6.36
N LEU A 7 0.14 -18.71 -6.45
CA LEU A 7 0.16 -20.14 -6.83
C LEU A 7 -0.65 -21.03 -5.87
N ASP A 8 -0.86 -20.57 -4.64
CA ASP A 8 -1.65 -21.27 -3.61
C ASP A 8 -3.14 -20.87 -3.61
N GLU A 9 -3.55 -19.95 -4.47
CA GLU A 9 -4.94 -19.48 -4.59
C GLU A 9 -5.53 -19.98 -5.92
N HIS A 10 -6.69 -20.65 -5.89
CA HIS A 10 -7.39 -21.18 -7.08
C HIS A 10 -7.96 -20.10 -8.03
N GLY A 11 -7.40 -18.89 -8.04
CA GLY A 11 -7.87 -17.71 -8.77
C GLY A 11 -7.06 -17.39 -10.02
N VAL A 12 -7.64 -16.54 -10.87
CA VAL A 12 -6.91 -15.93 -12.00
C VAL A 12 -5.94 -14.90 -11.45
N CYS A 13 -4.64 -15.15 -11.61
CA CYS A 13 -3.58 -14.23 -11.17
C CYS A 13 -3.65 -12.90 -11.93
N THR A 14 -3.92 -11.80 -11.22
CA THR A 14 -3.87 -10.45 -11.80
C THR A 14 -2.44 -9.92 -11.91
N ALA A 15 -1.52 -10.42 -11.09
CA ALA A 15 -0.14 -9.94 -11.04
C ALA A 15 0.62 -10.17 -12.35
N ASP A 16 0.32 -11.25 -13.08
CA ASP A 16 0.94 -11.52 -14.38
C ASP A 16 0.52 -10.49 -15.44
N LYS A 17 -0.77 -10.09 -15.42
CA LYS A 17 -1.28 -9.03 -16.31
C LYS A 17 -0.68 -7.68 -15.97
N ASP A 18 -0.62 -7.32 -14.68
CA ASP A 18 0.01 -6.08 -14.23
C ASP A 18 1.49 -6.02 -14.63
N CYS A 19 2.18 -7.17 -14.59
CA CYS A 19 3.56 -7.30 -15.04
C CYS A 19 3.68 -7.08 -16.56
N GLU A 20 2.78 -7.65 -17.36
CA GLU A 20 2.75 -7.48 -18.81
C GLU A 20 2.47 -6.01 -19.18
N ASP A 21 1.52 -5.36 -18.49
CA ASP A 21 1.20 -3.95 -18.70
C ASP A 21 2.39 -3.05 -18.37
N ALA A 22 3.07 -3.30 -17.24
CA ALA A 22 4.27 -2.57 -16.86
C ALA A 22 5.39 -2.75 -17.90
N TYR A 23 5.61 -3.98 -18.38
CA TYR A 23 6.56 -4.27 -19.45
C TYR A 23 6.21 -3.49 -20.73
N ARG A 24 4.94 -3.49 -21.14
CA ARG A 24 4.47 -2.77 -22.33
C ARG A 24 4.71 -1.27 -22.23
N VAL A 25 4.45 -0.66 -21.07
CA VAL A 25 4.74 0.77 -20.83
C VAL A 25 6.24 1.05 -20.93
N CYS A 26 7.09 0.20 -20.36
CA CYS A 26 8.54 0.33 -20.48
C CYS A 26 9.02 0.23 -21.93
N GLN A 27 8.44 -0.65 -22.74
CA GLN A 27 8.74 -0.74 -24.17
C GLN A 27 8.33 0.52 -24.94
N ILE A 28 7.17 1.12 -24.63
CA ILE A 28 6.71 2.36 -25.27
C ILE A 28 7.66 3.54 -24.94
N LEU A 29 8.17 3.58 -23.71
CA LEU A 29 9.05 4.65 -23.21
C LEU A 29 10.54 4.40 -23.47
N ASP A 30 10.91 3.26 -24.06
CA ASP A 30 12.29 2.82 -24.29
C ASP A 30 13.15 2.84 -23.00
N ILE A 31 12.59 2.29 -21.91
CA ILE A 31 13.28 2.15 -20.63
C ILE A 31 13.45 0.67 -20.25
N PRO A 32 14.55 0.29 -19.58
CA PRO A 32 14.77 -1.08 -19.14
C PRO A 32 13.73 -1.51 -18.09
N PHE A 33 13.21 -2.73 -18.24
CA PHE A 33 12.25 -3.33 -17.32
C PHE A 33 12.94 -4.33 -16.40
N HIS A 34 12.72 -4.18 -15.09
CA HIS A 34 13.24 -5.09 -14.07
C HIS A 34 12.11 -5.63 -13.20
N GLN A 35 12.15 -6.93 -12.92
CA GLN A 35 11.23 -7.58 -11.99
C GLN A 35 12.01 -8.18 -10.82
N VAL A 36 11.53 -7.92 -9.61
CA VAL A 36 12.09 -8.46 -8.36
C VAL A 36 10.96 -9.02 -7.52
N SER A 37 11.22 -10.15 -6.87
CA SER A 37 10.30 -10.80 -5.94
C SER A 37 10.67 -10.44 -4.50
N TYR A 38 9.70 -9.94 -3.74
CA TYR A 38 9.80 -9.67 -2.30
C TYR A 38 8.75 -10.44 -1.50
N VAL A 39 8.33 -11.61 -2.01
CA VAL A 39 7.29 -12.44 -1.38
C VAL A 39 7.66 -12.82 0.06
N LYS A 40 8.93 -13.16 0.30
CA LYS A 40 9.40 -13.59 1.62
C LYS A 40 9.43 -12.43 2.61
N GLU A 41 9.97 -11.30 2.18
CA GLU A 41 10.07 -10.06 2.95
C GLU A 41 8.69 -9.54 3.29
N TYR A 42 7.77 -9.51 2.32
CA TYR A 42 6.39 -9.11 2.55
C TYR A 42 5.69 -10.02 3.55
N TRP A 43 5.85 -11.34 3.42
CA TRP A 43 5.25 -12.30 4.36
C TRP A 43 5.74 -12.09 5.79
N ASN A 44 7.06 -11.95 5.97
CA ASN A 44 7.67 -11.86 7.29
C ASN A 44 7.46 -10.48 7.95
N ASP A 45 7.68 -9.41 7.19
CA ASP A 45 7.76 -8.05 7.75
C ASP A 45 6.43 -7.28 7.67
N VAL A 46 5.47 -7.74 6.84
CA VAL A 46 4.17 -7.08 6.67
C VAL A 46 3.03 -8.00 7.11
N PHE A 47 2.93 -9.18 6.49
CA PHE A 47 1.76 -10.03 6.67
C PHE A 47 1.72 -10.73 8.04
N SER A 48 2.87 -11.16 8.56
CA SER A 48 2.96 -11.78 9.88
C SER A 48 2.59 -10.79 10.99
N ASP A 49 3.02 -9.53 10.89
CA ASP A 49 2.62 -8.47 11.83
C ASP A 49 1.12 -8.18 11.73
N PHE A 50 0.59 -8.09 10.50
CA PHE A 50 -0.84 -7.92 10.26
C PHE A 50 -1.68 -8.98 10.98
N LEU A 51 -1.34 -10.27 10.86
CA LEU A 51 -2.07 -11.35 11.54
C LEU A 51 -1.98 -11.21 13.08
N ASN A 52 -0.78 -10.96 13.60
CA ASN A 52 -0.53 -10.79 15.03
C ASN A 52 -1.33 -9.61 15.63
N GLU A 53 -1.51 -8.53 14.88
CA GLU A 53 -2.31 -7.37 15.31
C GLU A 53 -3.82 -7.69 15.30
N TYR A 54 -4.29 -8.47 14.32
CA TYR A 54 -5.67 -8.98 14.32
C TYR A 54 -5.95 -9.92 15.49
N GLU A 55 -5.03 -10.81 15.83
CA GLU A 55 -5.16 -11.71 16.99
C GLU A 55 -5.32 -10.94 18.30
N LYS A 56 -4.71 -9.75 18.39
CA LYS A 56 -4.85 -8.83 19.55
C LYS A 56 -6.12 -7.97 19.49
N GLY A 57 -7.00 -8.20 18.51
CA GLY A 57 -8.25 -7.45 18.32
C GLY A 57 -8.07 -6.03 17.78
N ARG A 58 -6.92 -5.72 17.17
CA ARG A 58 -6.66 -4.42 16.55
C ARG A 58 -6.98 -4.46 15.05
N THR A 59 -7.09 -3.28 14.45
CA THR A 59 -7.29 -3.13 13.01
C THR A 59 -6.02 -2.53 12.39
N PRO A 60 -5.01 -3.35 12.06
CA PRO A 60 -3.76 -2.88 11.47
C PRO A 60 -3.98 -2.35 10.05
N ASN A 61 -3.08 -1.45 9.63
CA ASN A 61 -2.98 -1.01 8.25
C ASN A 61 -1.68 -1.54 7.61
N PRO A 62 -1.74 -2.63 6.81
CA PRO A 62 -0.56 -3.26 6.24
C PRO A 62 0.14 -2.39 5.19
N ASP A 63 -0.56 -1.43 4.57
CA ASP A 63 0.03 -0.56 3.54
C ASP A 63 1.09 0.38 4.12
N ILE A 64 0.89 0.84 5.36
CA ILE A 64 1.88 1.67 6.08
C ILE A 64 3.16 0.87 6.29
N VAL A 65 3.03 -0.38 6.70
CA VAL A 65 4.15 -1.30 6.95
C VAL A 65 4.84 -1.69 5.64
N CYS A 66 4.07 -1.99 4.59
CA CYS A 66 4.57 -2.27 3.24
C CYS A 66 5.39 -1.10 2.67
N ASN A 67 4.92 0.14 2.83
CA ASN A 67 5.68 1.31 2.39
C ASN A 67 7.03 1.38 3.13
N LYS A 68 7.02 1.20 4.45
CA LYS A 68 8.21 1.27 5.29
C LYS A 68 9.24 0.18 4.98
N HIS A 69 8.80 -1.07 4.90
CA HIS A 69 9.69 -2.23 4.81
C HIS A 69 9.99 -2.64 3.36
N ILE A 70 9.01 -2.57 2.47
CA ILE A 70 9.18 -3.07 1.10
C ILE A 70 9.53 -1.92 0.14
N LYS A 71 8.66 -0.92 0.02
CA LYS A 71 8.81 0.11 -1.04
C LYS A 71 9.97 1.06 -0.79
N PHE A 72 10.21 1.47 0.45
CA PHE A 72 11.26 2.45 0.79
C PHE A 72 12.47 1.83 1.51
N SER A 73 12.49 0.51 1.69
CA SER A 73 13.66 -0.20 2.21
C SER A 73 14.13 -1.28 1.23
N CYS A 74 13.47 -2.44 1.11
CA CYS A 74 13.92 -3.51 0.20
C CYS A 74 14.12 -3.04 -1.25
N PHE A 75 13.15 -2.30 -1.80
CA PHE A 75 13.25 -1.76 -3.16
C PHE A 75 14.32 -0.68 -3.29
N PHE A 76 14.46 0.19 -2.29
CA PHE A 76 15.49 1.22 -2.27
C PHE A 76 16.90 0.61 -2.29
N HIS A 77 17.17 -0.35 -1.41
CA HIS A 77 18.46 -1.04 -1.36
C HIS A 77 18.75 -1.78 -2.66
N TYR A 78 17.76 -2.48 -3.22
CA TYR A 78 17.95 -3.12 -4.53
C TYR A 78 18.29 -2.12 -5.64
N ALA A 79 17.59 -0.97 -5.70
CA ALA A 79 17.85 0.02 -6.72
C ALA A 79 19.27 0.63 -6.60
N VAL A 80 19.70 0.95 -5.39
CA VAL A 80 21.03 1.53 -5.15
C VAL A 80 22.13 0.49 -5.33
N ASP A 81 22.02 -0.65 -4.66
CA ASP A 81 23.12 -1.62 -4.54
C ASP A 81 23.24 -2.53 -5.78
N ASN A 82 22.13 -2.87 -6.44
CA ASN A 82 22.13 -3.79 -7.59
C ASN A 82 22.01 -3.08 -8.93
N LEU A 83 21.28 -1.97 -9.01
CA LEU A 83 21.11 -1.21 -10.27
C LEU A 83 22.01 0.03 -10.35
N GLY A 84 22.66 0.43 -9.26
CA GLY A 84 23.49 1.63 -9.23
C GLY A 84 22.68 2.93 -9.39
N ALA A 85 21.43 2.94 -8.95
CA ALA A 85 20.56 4.11 -9.08
C ALA A 85 20.88 5.18 -8.02
N ASP A 86 20.91 6.44 -8.43
CA ASP A 86 21.09 7.58 -7.51
C ASP A 86 19.81 7.92 -6.71
N ALA A 87 18.64 7.59 -7.27
CA ALA A 87 17.35 7.89 -6.70
C ALA A 87 16.29 6.86 -7.13
N ILE A 88 15.20 6.77 -6.35
CA ILE A 88 14.02 5.98 -6.68
C ILE A 88 12.79 6.88 -6.88
N ALA A 89 11.90 6.47 -7.77
CA ALA A 89 10.61 7.11 -7.99
C ALA A 89 9.49 6.08 -7.80
N THR A 90 8.32 6.55 -7.33
CA THR A 90 7.13 5.72 -7.17
C THR A 90 5.90 6.49 -7.66
N GLY A 91 4.84 5.79 -8.04
CA GLY A 91 3.57 6.40 -8.45
C GLY A 91 2.72 6.96 -7.29
N HIS A 92 3.30 7.16 -6.09
CA HIS A 92 2.56 7.79 -5.00
C HIS A 92 2.27 9.25 -5.37
N TYR A 93 1.02 9.68 -5.17
CA TYR A 93 0.65 11.07 -5.28
C TYR A 93 1.10 11.84 -4.02
N ALA A 94 2.40 12.12 -3.99
CA ALA A 94 3.08 12.83 -2.90
C ALA A 94 4.22 13.66 -3.48
N ARG A 95 4.69 14.65 -2.71
CA ARG A 95 5.85 15.49 -3.07
C ARG A 95 6.92 15.35 -1.97
N THR A 96 8.18 15.55 -2.33
CA THR A 96 9.29 15.66 -1.35
C THR A 96 9.42 17.10 -0.87
N SER A 97 9.88 17.30 0.37
CA SER A 97 10.06 18.64 0.96
C SER A 97 11.25 19.42 0.41
N LEU A 98 11.99 18.85 -0.53
CA LEU A 98 13.17 19.49 -1.11
C LEU A 98 12.84 20.68 -2.03
N GLU A 99 11.59 20.78 -2.50
CA GLU A 99 11.20 21.79 -3.49
C GLU A 99 10.40 22.98 -2.91
N ASP A 100 9.66 22.82 -1.81
CA ASP A 100 8.87 23.91 -1.19
C ASP A 100 8.48 23.56 0.26
N GLU A 101 9.10 24.16 1.28
CA GLU A 101 8.70 23.97 2.69
C GLU A 101 7.26 24.45 2.95
N GLU A 102 6.82 25.52 2.28
CA GLU A 102 5.48 26.10 2.43
C GLU A 102 4.34 25.12 2.05
N VAL A 103 4.60 24.19 1.13
CA VAL A 103 3.59 23.20 0.67
C VAL A 103 3.33 22.12 1.73
N PHE A 104 4.27 21.90 2.65
CA PHE A 104 4.15 20.90 3.71
C PHE A 104 3.63 21.46 5.04
N GLU A 105 3.37 22.77 5.12
CA GLU A 105 2.66 23.36 6.25
C GLU A 105 1.19 22.89 6.25
N GLN A 106 0.93 21.77 6.90
CA GLN A 106 -0.43 21.41 7.27
C GLN A 106 -0.95 22.41 8.29
N LYS A 107 -1.67 23.44 7.81
CA LYS A 107 -2.46 24.31 8.71
C LYS A 107 -3.35 23.41 9.55
N HIS A 108 -3.20 23.48 10.86
CA HIS A 108 -4.02 22.69 11.77
C HIS A 108 -5.50 22.97 11.52
N VAL A 109 -6.18 22.06 10.83
CA VAL A 109 -7.62 22.13 10.62
C VAL A 109 -8.26 21.52 11.86
N LYS A 110 -9.05 22.32 12.58
CA LYS A 110 -9.80 21.85 13.74
C LYS A 110 -10.66 20.67 13.29
N LYS A 111 -10.49 19.51 13.93
CA LYS A 111 -11.24 18.30 13.57
C LYS A 111 -12.74 18.62 13.63
N PRO A 112 -13.51 18.44 12.54
CA PRO A 112 -14.92 18.76 12.54
C PRO A 112 -15.64 17.92 13.61
N GLU A 113 -16.35 18.60 14.49
CA GLU A 113 -17.22 17.97 15.48
C GLU A 113 -18.31 17.20 14.71
N GLY A 114 -18.32 15.87 14.82
CA GLY A 114 -19.32 15.01 14.16
C GLY A 114 -18.91 14.37 12.83
N LEU A 115 -17.64 14.41 12.40
CA LEU A 115 -17.21 13.77 11.14
C LEU A 115 -17.45 12.26 11.10
N PHE A 116 -17.44 11.62 12.27
CA PHE A 116 -17.97 10.27 12.43
C PHE A 116 -19.38 10.39 13.01
N ARG A 117 -20.40 10.24 12.16
CA ARG A 117 -21.65 9.68 12.68
C ARG A 117 -21.28 8.37 13.34
N ASN A 118 -21.60 8.20 14.62
CA ASN A 118 -21.50 6.91 15.28
C ASN A 118 -22.17 5.88 14.35
N ARG A 119 -21.39 4.97 13.76
CA ARG A 119 -21.92 3.89 12.92
C ARG A 119 -22.91 3.01 13.71
N PHE A 120 -22.88 3.13 15.03
CA PHE A 120 -23.75 2.47 16.01
C PHE A 120 -24.99 3.29 16.42
N GLU A 121 -25.28 4.43 15.81
CA GLU A 121 -26.65 4.95 15.81
C GLU A 121 -27.50 4.05 14.90
N VAL A 122 -27.79 2.87 15.44
CA VAL A 122 -28.83 1.97 14.95
C VAL A 122 -30.07 2.84 14.80
N ARG A 123 -30.48 3.07 13.56
CA ARG A 123 -31.81 3.59 13.27
C ARG A 123 -32.76 2.75 14.11
N ASN A 124 -33.45 3.36 15.06
CA ASN A 124 -34.59 2.77 15.74
C ASN A 124 -35.61 2.38 14.65
N ALA A 125 -35.41 1.20 14.06
CA ALA A 125 -36.36 0.56 13.18
C ALA A 125 -37.48 0.13 14.12
N ARG A 126 -38.49 1.00 14.25
CA ARG A 126 -39.79 0.61 14.76
C ARG A 126 -40.28 -0.50 13.84
N PHE A 127 -40.03 -1.76 14.21
CA PHE A 127 -40.71 -2.89 13.61
C PHE A 127 -42.20 -2.72 13.90
N PRO A 128 -43.07 -2.61 12.88
CA PRO A 128 -44.51 -2.70 13.14
C PRO A 128 -44.78 -4.11 13.67
N ARG A 129 -45.39 -4.20 14.85
CA ARG A 129 -45.96 -5.46 15.32
C ARG A 129 -47.03 -5.85 14.31
N MET A 130 -46.84 -6.99 13.64
CA MET A 130 -47.93 -7.59 12.86
C MET A 130 -49.03 -8.07 13.81
N PRO A 131 -50.30 -8.07 13.35
CA PRO A 131 -51.46 -8.46 14.14
C PRO A 131 -51.43 -9.92 14.58
#